data_AF-A0A165EFM6-F1
#
_entry.id   AF-A0A165EFM6-F1
#
_cell.length_a   1.000
_cell.length_b   1.000
_cell.length_c   1.000
_cell.angle_alpha   90.00
_cell.angle_beta   90.00
_cell.angle_gamma   90.00
#
_symmetry.space_group_name_H-M   'P 1'
#
loop_
_entity.id
_entity.type
_entity.pdbx_description
1 polymer ?
#
loop_
_entity_poly.entity_id
_entity_poly.type
_entity_poly.pdbx_seq_one_letter_code
_entity_poly.pdbx_strand_id
1 'polypeptide(L)'
;MALQPSLNPLLIIGSHTAPHTLDFFLDFVCPYSKKAAQNGIDTVLKGKLLAPGGKFNGKVKVILRLHVQPWHVGSQLTHESALAVLRVAPESFWKYSAALFEHQEDYFDIPISSLTPVQVREKLVKLAESVIGADKAAAVRDLLTHKTSPNGGVAVTEDLKYLIKYSRQNSIHVSPTVLWNGLVANEVSSSWGEKEWTDFLEQKAAV
;
A
#
# COMPACT_ATOMS: atom_id res chain seq x y z
N MET A 1 -4.87 13.51 7.09
CA MET A 1 -4.30 13.94 5.78
C MET A 1 -5.29 13.72 4.66
N ALA A 2 -5.31 14.58 3.64
CA ALA A 2 -6.21 14.44 2.49
C ALA A 2 -5.63 13.47 1.44
N LEU A 3 -6.52 12.77 0.73
CA LEU A 3 -6.23 11.98 -0.47
C LEU A 3 -6.84 12.69 -1.68
N GLN A 4 -6.23 12.51 -2.85
CA GLN A 4 -6.94 12.85 -4.09
C GLN A 4 -8.19 11.96 -4.22
N PRO A 5 -9.29 12.45 -4.82
CA PRO A 5 -10.51 11.65 -4.97
C PRO A 5 -10.27 10.28 -5.62
N SER A 6 -9.42 10.21 -6.65
CA SER A 6 -9.05 8.95 -7.33
C SER A 6 -8.25 7.98 -6.46
N LEU A 7 -7.62 8.47 -5.38
CA LEU A 7 -6.79 7.69 -4.47
C LEU A 7 -7.48 7.45 -3.13
N ASN A 8 -8.77 7.77 -3.03
CA ASN A 8 -9.57 7.56 -1.83
C ASN A 8 -9.54 6.11 -1.28
N PRO A 9 -9.50 5.05 -2.12
CA PRO A 9 -9.37 3.66 -1.66
C PRO A 9 -8.06 3.34 -0.94
N LEU A 10 -7.09 4.26 -0.90
CA LEU A 10 -5.90 4.14 -0.06
C LEU A 10 -6.22 4.35 1.44
N LEU A 11 -7.40 4.87 1.80
CA LEU A 11 -7.91 4.75 3.16
C LEU A 11 -8.39 3.31 3.37
N ILE A 12 -7.59 2.52 4.07
CA ILE A 12 -7.79 1.07 4.20
C ILE A 12 -8.51 0.67 5.50
N ILE A 13 -8.54 1.54 6.51
CA ILE A 13 -9.25 1.32 7.79
C ILE A 13 -9.85 2.64 8.30
N GLY A 14 -11.07 2.59 8.84
CA GLY A 14 -11.72 3.71 9.53
C GLY A 14 -12.56 4.60 8.62
N SER A 15 -13.06 5.71 9.18
CA SER A 15 -13.88 6.69 8.46
C SER A 15 -13.02 7.84 7.92
N HIS A 16 -13.41 8.45 6.79
CA HIS A 16 -12.82 9.70 6.31
C HIS A 16 -12.89 10.83 7.35
N THR A 17 -13.90 10.81 8.23
CA THR A 17 -14.11 11.81 9.28
C THR A 17 -13.32 11.53 10.57
N ALA A 18 -12.60 10.41 10.67
CA ALA A 18 -11.79 10.13 11.85
C ALA A 18 -10.77 11.26 12.08
N PRO A 19 -10.67 11.80 13.31
CA PRO A 19 -9.86 12.99 13.61
C PRO A 19 -8.35 12.72 13.46
N HIS A 20 -7.91 11.48 13.71
CA HIS A 20 -6.51 11.12 13.61
C HIS A 20 -6.21 10.24 12.40
N THR A 21 -5.01 10.40 11.83
CA THR A 21 -4.55 9.66 10.66
C THR A 21 -3.21 8.97 10.97
N LEU A 22 -3.16 7.66 10.70
CA LEU A 22 -1.92 6.91 10.50
C LEU A 22 -1.66 6.77 9.01
N ASP A 23 -0.59 7.37 8.50
CA ASP A 23 -0.13 7.16 7.12
C ASP A 23 1.02 6.14 7.13
N PHE A 24 0.81 4.97 6.54
CA PHE A 24 1.84 3.92 6.40
C PHE A 24 2.47 3.99 5.01
N PHE A 25 3.76 4.29 4.95
CA PHE A 25 4.55 4.26 3.73
C PHE A 25 5.18 2.88 3.56
N LEU A 26 4.61 2.06 2.69
CA LEU A 26 5.02 0.67 2.48
C LEU A 26 5.52 0.44 1.06
N ASP A 27 6.46 -0.49 0.94
CA ASP A 27 6.95 -1.02 -0.32
C ASP A 27 6.59 -2.51 -0.42
N PHE A 28 5.94 -2.94 -1.51
CA PHE A 28 5.51 -4.33 -1.70
C PHE A 28 6.64 -5.36 -1.81
N VAL A 29 7.87 -4.93 -2.04
CA VAL A 29 9.09 -5.76 -2.13
C VAL A 29 9.93 -5.69 -0.85
N CYS A 30 9.58 -4.83 0.11
CA CYS A 30 10.26 -4.75 1.40
C CYS A 30 9.73 -5.79 2.43
N PRO A 31 10.58 -6.68 2.99
CA PRO A 31 10.15 -7.65 4.01
C PRO A 31 9.63 -7.00 5.29
N TYR A 32 10.17 -5.86 5.70
CA TYR A 32 9.68 -5.12 6.87
C TYR A 32 8.31 -4.49 6.61
N SER A 33 8.03 -4.08 5.37
CA SER A 33 6.70 -3.61 4.99
C SER A 33 5.66 -4.72 5.04
N LYS A 34 6.01 -5.94 4.57
CA LYS A 34 5.18 -7.14 4.73
C LYS A 34 4.87 -7.40 6.20
N LYS A 35 5.89 -7.35 7.07
CA LYS A 35 5.71 -7.54 8.52
C LYS A 35 4.76 -6.50 9.13
N ALA A 36 4.93 -5.23 8.77
CA ALA A 36 4.05 -4.15 9.24
C ALA A 36 2.61 -4.30 8.75
N ALA A 37 2.42 -4.73 7.50
CA ALA A 37 1.10 -4.98 6.93
C ALA A 37 0.39 -6.15 7.63
N GLN A 38 1.04 -7.30 7.77
CA GLN A 38 0.41 -8.50 8.34
C GLN A 38 0.17 -8.39 9.85
N ASN A 39 1.19 -7.98 10.60
CA ASN A 39 1.10 -7.95 12.06
C ASN A 39 0.45 -6.66 12.55
N GLY A 40 0.95 -5.51 12.10
CA GLY A 40 0.47 -4.21 12.55
C GLY A 40 -0.91 -3.89 12.00
N ILE A 41 -1.03 -3.84 10.67
CA ILE A 41 -2.28 -3.40 10.01
C ILE A 41 -3.35 -4.48 10.13
N ASP A 42 -3.15 -5.69 9.62
CA ASP A 42 -4.21 -6.70 9.54
C ASP A 42 -4.56 -7.29 10.91
N THR A 43 -3.56 -7.79 11.65
CA THR A 43 -3.81 -8.50 12.91
C THR A 43 -4.22 -7.57 14.05
N VAL A 44 -3.56 -6.43 14.21
CA VAL A 44 -3.75 -5.55 15.37
C VAL A 44 -4.72 -4.40 15.07
N LEU A 45 -4.41 -3.54 14.11
CA LEU A 45 -5.20 -2.33 13.86
C LEU A 45 -6.58 -2.70 13.29
N LYS A 46 -6.62 -3.42 12.18
CA LYS A 46 -7.86 -3.83 11.52
C LYS A 46 -8.62 -4.91 12.29
N GLY A 47 -7.91 -5.90 12.81
CA GLY A 47 -8.49 -7.05 13.50
C GLY A 47 -8.98 -6.77 14.92
N LYS A 48 -8.46 -5.74 15.59
CA LYS A 48 -8.75 -5.48 17.01
C LYS A 48 -9.02 -4.02 17.32
N LEU A 49 -8.00 -3.15 17.24
CA LEU A 49 -8.05 -1.82 17.86
C LEU A 49 -8.97 -0.83 17.13
N LEU A 50 -9.05 -0.93 15.80
CA LEU A 50 -9.85 -0.07 14.93
C LEU A 50 -11.04 -0.81 14.27
N ALA A 51 -11.22 -2.09 14.57
CA ALA A 51 -12.37 -2.87 14.12
C ALA A 51 -13.68 -2.28 14.67
N PRO A 52 -14.86 -2.60 14.09
CA PRO A 52 -16.14 -2.28 14.73
C PRO A 52 -16.20 -2.79 16.18
N GLY A 53 -16.43 -1.87 17.13
CA GLY A 53 -16.40 -2.16 18.57
C GLY A 53 -15.01 -2.13 19.22
N GLY A 54 -13.95 -1.96 18.45
CA GLY A 54 -12.58 -1.77 18.95
C GLY A 54 -12.41 -0.45 19.69
N LYS A 55 -11.47 -0.41 20.65
CA LYS A 55 -11.23 0.71 21.57
C LYS A 55 -11.04 2.07 20.88
N PHE A 56 -10.47 2.07 19.67
CA PHE A 56 -10.17 3.29 18.91
C PHE A 56 -10.96 3.37 17.59
N ASN A 57 -12.01 2.57 17.44
CA ASN A 57 -12.92 2.64 16.30
C ASN A 57 -13.47 4.07 16.12
N GLY A 58 -13.43 4.57 14.88
CA GLY A 58 -13.87 5.92 14.54
C GLY A 58 -12.94 7.05 14.98
N LYS A 59 -11.95 6.80 15.85
CA LYS A 59 -10.99 7.80 16.32
C LYS A 59 -9.78 7.95 15.40
N VAL A 60 -9.39 6.85 14.76
CA VAL A 60 -8.21 6.78 13.90
C VAL A 60 -8.58 6.16 12.56
N LYS A 61 -8.05 6.72 11.47
CA LYS A 61 -8.04 6.10 10.14
C LYS A 61 -6.63 5.73 9.72
N VAL A 62 -6.52 4.70 8.89
CA VAL A 62 -5.26 4.23 8.33
C VAL A 62 -5.26 4.47 6.83
N ILE A 63 -4.24 5.16 6.36
CA ILE A 63 -3.98 5.41 4.94
C ILE A 63 -2.72 4.66 4.53
N LEU A 64 -2.82 3.86 3.48
CA LEU A 64 -1.65 3.30 2.81
C LEU A 64 -1.05 4.32 1.84
N ARG A 65 0.25 4.53 1.92
CA ARG A 65 1.05 5.31 0.98
C ARG A 65 1.99 4.36 0.26
N LEU A 66 1.75 4.21 -1.05
CA LEU A 66 2.62 3.42 -1.93
C LEU A 66 3.98 4.10 -2.04
N HIS A 67 5.02 3.47 -1.51
CA HIS A 67 6.35 4.05 -1.40
C HIS A 67 7.37 3.15 -2.10
N VAL A 68 7.64 3.46 -3.37
CA VAL A 68 8.61 2.73 -4.19
C VAL A 68 10.02 2.97 -3.67
N GLN A 69 10.72 1.90 -3.31
CA GLN A 69 12.15 1.88 -3.06
C GLN A 69 12.91 1.57 -4.35
N PRO A 70 13.76 2.50 -4.84
CA PRO A 70 14.39 2.36 -6.15
C PRO A 70 15.46 1.27 -6.22
N TRP A 71 15.94 0.75 -5.08
CA TRP A 71 16.88 -0.36 -5.04
C TRP A 71 16.18 -1.74 -5.08
N HIS A 72 14.85 -1.80 -5.02
CA HIS A 72 14.08 -3.01 -5.26
C HIS A 72 13.57 -3.02 -6.71
N VAL A 73 14.14 -3.85 -7.57
CA VAL A 73 13.86 -3.79 -9.03
C VAL A 73 12.37 -4.01 -9.33
N GLY A 74 11.71 -4.92 -8.60
CA GLY A 74 10.29 -5.24 -8.75
C GLY A 74 9.34 -4.20 -8.14
N SER A 75 9.85 -3.22 -7.39
CA SER A 75 8.99 -2.31 -6.59
C SER A 75 8.10 -1.45 -7.47
N GLN A 76 8.63 -0.79 -8.49
CA GLN A 76 7.79 0.04 -9.36
C GLN A 76 6.63 -0.76 -9.97
N LEU A 77 6.90 -1.97 -10.46
CA LEU A 77 5.92 -2.78 -11.18
C LEU A 77 4.81 -3.30 -10.25
N THR A 78 5.14 -3.71 -9.03
CA THR A 78 4.15 -4.13 -8.01
C THR A 78 3.26 -2.95 -7.57
N HIS A 79 3.80 -1.73 -7.49
CA HIS A 79 3.00 -0.55 -7.17
C HIS A 79 2.10 -0.10 -8.33
N GLU A 80 2.58 -0.21 -9.58
CA GLU A 80 1.73 0.02 -10.77
C GLU A 80 0.56 -0.95 -10.80
N SER A 81 0.79 -2.25 -10.54
CA SER A 81 -0.31 -3.22 -10.53
C SER A 81 -1.31 -2.97 -9.40
N ALA A 82 -0.85 -2.57 -8.21
CA ALA A 82 -1.72 -2.19 -7.10
C ALA A 82 -2.61 -0.99 -7.46
N LEU A 83 -2.08 0.03 -8.15
CA LEU A 83 -2.85 1.17 -8.63
C LEU A 83 -3.83 0.79 -9.76
N ALA A 84 -3.44 -0.12 -10.64
CA ALA A 84 -4.33 -0.61 -11.69
C ALA A 84 -5.53 -1.37 -11.08
N VAL A 85 -5.28 -2.23 -10.08
CA VAL A 85 -6.35 -2.89 -9.31
C VAL A 85 -7.18 -1.86 -8.55
N LEU A 86 -6.57 -0.83 -7.94
CA LEU A 86 -7.31 0.24 -7.27
C LEU A 86 -8.32 0.93 -8.20
N ARG A 87 -7.94 1.18 -9.46
CA ARG A 87 -8.85 1.79 -10.45
C ARG A 87 -9.98 0.87 -10.90
N VAL A 88 -9.70 -0.43 -11.06
CA VAL A 88 -10.66 -1.40 -11.62
C VAL A 88 -11.58 -2.01 -10.55
N ALA A 89 -11.03 -2.26 -9.38
CA ALA A 89 -11.67 -2.98 -8.27
C ALA A 89 -11.25 -2.35 -6.92
N PRO A 90 -11.62 -1.09 -6.65
CA PRO A 90 -11.20 -0.36 -5.45
C PRO A 90 -11.53 -1.09 -4.15
N GLU A 91 -12.63 -1.82 -4.10
CA GLU A 91 -13.06 -2.65 -2.97
C GLU A 91 -12.09 -3.80 -2.66
N SER A 92 -11.34 -4.25 -3.68
CA SER A 92 -10.37 -5.35 -3.59
C SER A 92 -8.93 -4.87 -3.44
N PHE A 93 -8.68 -3.55 -3.42
CA PHE A 93 -7.34 -2.99 -3.38
C PHE A 93 -6.49 -3.53 -2.22
N TRP A 94 -7.02 -3.51 -0.99
CA TRP A 94 -6.27 -4.03 0.16
C TRP A 94 -6.08 -5.55 0.10
N LYS A 95 -7.09 -6.28 -0.40
CA LYS A 95 -6.98 -7.74 -0.60
C LYS A 95 -5.86 -8.08 -1.59
N TYR A 96 -5.75 -7.33 -2.69
CA TYR A 96 -4.65 -7.50 -3.64
C TYR A 96 -3.30 -7.04 -3.07
N SER A 97 -3.28 -5.96 -2.29
CA SER A 97 -2.08 -5.52 -1.56
C SER A 97 -1.56 -6.62 -0.61
N ALA A 98 -2.45 -7.30 0.10
CA ALA A 98 -2.11 -8.45 0.94
C ALA A 98 -1.56 -9.62 0.10
N ALA A 99 -2.16 -9.91 -1.06
CA ALA A 99 -1.67 -10.94 -1.98
C ALA A 99 -0.27 -10.61 -2.55
N LEU A 100 0.01 -9.33 -2.85
CA LEU A 100 1.36 -8.88 -3.23
C LEU A 100 2.38 -9.16 -2.13
N PHE A 101 2.02 -8.92 -0.86
CA PHE A 101 2.90 -9.25 0.27
C PHE A 101 3.03 -10.76 0.48
N GLU A 102 1.97 -11.54 0.27
CA GLU A 102 2.02 -13.00 0.35
C GLU A 102 3.00 -13.58 -0.68
N HIS A 103 2.90 -13.13 -1.94
CA HIS A 103 3.75 -13.52 -3.07
C HIS A 103 5.00 -12.64 -3.26
N GLN A 104 5.39 -11.88 -2.23
CA GLN A 104 6.44 -10.86 -2.33
C GLN A 104 7.76 -11.40 -2.90
N GLU A 105 8.15 -12.62 -2.53
CA GLU A 105 9.41 -13.25 -2.96
C GLU A 105 9.47 -13.45 -4.48
N ASP A 106 8.33 -13.65 -5.15
CA ASP A 106 8.26 -13.81 -6.62
C ASP A 106 8.72 -12.56 -7.39
N TYR A 107 8.81 -11.42 -6.71
CA TYR A 107 9.13 -10.10 -7.25
C TYR A 107 10.44 -9.53 -6.67
N PHE A 108 11.23 -10.35 -5.98
CA PHE A 108 12.60 -10.02 -5.58
C PHE A 108 13.54 -9.99 -6.79
N ASP A 109 14.71 -9.39 -6.59
CA ASP A 109 15.67 -9.12 -7.67
C ASP A 109 16.08 -10.40 -8.42
N ILE A 110 16.35 -11.49 -7.70
CA ILE A 110 16.77 -12.77 -8.31
C ILE A 110 15.64 -13.38 -9.18
N PRO A 111 14.41 -13.63 -8.66
CA PRO A 111 13.33 -14.22 -9.46
C PRO A 111 12.90 -13.44 -10.71
N ILE A 112 13.13 -12.13 -10.76
CA ILE A 112 12.79 -11.30 -11.94
C ILE A 112 13.98 -10.91 -12.81
N SER A 113 15.20 -11.30 -12.43
CA SER A 113 16.45 -10.87 -13.09
C SER A 113 16.53 -11.18 -14.58
N SER A 114 15.83 -12.21 -15.05
CA SER A 114 15.78 -12.63 -16.46
C SER A 114 14.48 -12.26 -17.17
N LEU A 115 13.59 -11.53 -16.50
CA LEU A 115 12.28 -11.16 -17.02
C LEU A 115 12.28 -9.71 -17.55
N THR A 116 11.60 -9.50 -18.67
CA THR A 116 11.26 -8.16 -19.13
C THR A 116 10.18 -7.53 -18.24
N PRO A 117 10.09 -6.19 -18.15
CA PRO A 117 9.02 -5.52 -17.40
C PRO A 117 7.61 -5.95 -17.82
N VAL A 118 7.41 -6.24 -19.12
CA VAL A 118 6.12 -6.73 -19.65
C VAL A 118 5.79 -8.12 -19.08
N GLN A 119 6.77 -9.03 -19.03
CA GLN A 119 6.55 -10.36 -18.46
C GLN A 119 6.24 -10.30 -16.95
N VAL A 120 6.89 -9.39 -16.21
CA VAL A 120 6.59 -9.19 -14.79
C VAL A 120 5.17 -8.62 -14.61
N ARG A 121 4.75 -7.66 -15.43
CA ARG A 121 3.36 -7.16 -15.42
C ARG A 121 2.34 -8.25 -15.73
N GLU A 122 2.60 -9.15 -16.67
CA GLU A 122 1.71 -10.29 -16.91
C GLU A 122 1.64 -11.24 -15.70
N LYS A 123 2.74 -11.48 -14.97
CA LYS A 123 2.68 -12.21 -13.69
C LYS A 123 1.80 -11.49 -12.67
N LEU A 124 1.92 -10.17 -12.55
CA LEU A 124 1.13 -9.35 -11.64
C LEU A 124 -0.36 -9.31 -12.01
N VAL A 125 -0.70 -9.33 -13.31
CA VAL A 125 -2.08 -9.46 -13.80
C VAL A 125 -2.66 -10.81 -13.42
N LYS A 126 -1.90 -11.91 -13.56
CA LYS A 126 -2.34 -13.24 -13.12
C LYS A 126 -2.57 -13.30 -11.61
N LEU A 127 -1.73 -12.63 -10.82
CA LEU A 127 -1.97 -12.48 -9.39
C LEU A 127 -3.21 -11.63 -9.11
N ALA A 128 -3.47 -10.59 -9.89
CA ALA A 128 -4.69 -9.80 -9.75
C ALA A 128 -5.93 -10.65 -10.06
N GLU A 129 -5.88 -11.44 -11.13
CA GLU A 129 -6.94 -12.36 -11.54
C GLU A 129 -7.37 -13.31 -10.42
N SER A 130 -6.43 -13.87 -9.64
CA SER A 130 -6.78 -14.74 -8.50
C SER A 130 -7.53 -14.00 -7.38
N VAL A 131 -7.44 -12.66 -7.33
CA VAL A 131 -8.07 -11.82 -6.31
C VAL A 131 -9.40 -11.24 -6.78
N ILE A 132 -9.47 -10.76 -8.03
CA ILE A 132 -10.58 -9.96 -8.58
C ILE A 132 -11.36 -10.64 -9.72
N GLY A 133 -10.94 -11.83 -10.17
CA GLY A 133 -11.54 -12.57 -11.27
C GLY A 133 -11.06 -12.17 -12.66
N ALA A 134 -11.19 -13.09 -13.61
CA ALA A 134 -10.71 -12.95 -15.00
C ALA A 134 -11.32 -11.75 -15.73
N ASP A 135 -12.62 -11.49 -15.53
CA ASP A 135 -13.35 -10.40 -16.20
C ASP A 135 -12.72 -9.04 -15.91
N LYS A 136 -12.29 -8.81 -14.66
CA LYS A 136 -11.65 -7.57 -14.23
C LYS A 136 -10.14 -7.54 -14.53
N ALA A 137 -9.48 -8.70 -14.56
CA ALA A 137 -8.05 -8.79 -14.83
C ALA A 137 -7.66 -8.27 -16.23
N ALA A 138 -8.55 -8.42 -17.22
CA ALA A 138 -8.36 -7.85 -18.55
C ALA A 138 -8.20 -6.31 -18.50
N ALA A 139 -9.08 -5.62 -17.76
CA ALA A 139 -8.99 -4.17 -17.59
C ALA A 139 -7.72 -3.75 -16.83
N VAL A 140 -7.25 -4.55 -15.86
CA VAL A 140 -5.97 -4.32 -15.18
C VAL A 140 -4.81 -4.42 -16.18
N ARG A 141 -4.82 -5.42 -17.07
CA ARG A 141 -3.81 -5.58 -18.13
C ARG A 141 -3.78 -4.36 -19.06
N ASP A 142 -4.95 -3.86 -19.47
CA ASP A 142 -5.04 -2.69 -20.33
C ASP A 142 -4.42 -1.44 -19.67
N LEU A 143 -4.68 -1.23 -18.37
CA LEU A 143 -4.09 -0.13 -17.61
C LEU A 143 -2.57 -0.24 -17.45
N LEU A 144 -2.02 -1.46 -17.48
CA LEU A 144 -0.59 -1.76 -17.36
C LEU A 144 0.13 -1.82 -18.71
N THR A 145 -0.61 -1.69 -19.82
CA THR A 145 -0.02 -1.61 -21.16
C THR A 145 0.66 -0.26 -21.35
N HIS A 146 1.82 -0.27 -22.01
CA HIS A 146 2.54 0.97 -22.32
C HIS A 146 1.72 1.87 -23.23
N LYS A 147 1.77 3.18 -22.95
CA LYS A 147 1.27 4.20 -23.86
C LYS A 147 2.15 4.24 -25.13
N THR A 148 1.62 4.86 -26.18
CA THR A 148 2.29 4.95 -27.50
C THR A 148 3.55 5.81 -27.50
N SER A 149 3.68 6.76 -26.56
CA SER A 149 4.91 7.55 -26.40
C SER A 149 6.02 6.70 -25.77
N PRO A 150 7.25 6.71 -26.32
CA PRO A 150 8.38 5.92 -25.79
C PRO A 150 8.69 6.15 -24.30
N ASN A 151 8.35 7.32 -23.74
CA ASN A 151 8.51 7.66 -22.33
C ASN A 151 7.16 7.99 -21.65
N GLY A 152 6.07 7.39 -22.13
CA GLY A 152 4.72 7.66 -21.63
C GLY A 152 4.32 6.90 -20.36
N GLY A 153 5.05 5.84 -20.03
CA GLY A 153 4.68 4.92 -18.95
C GLY A 153 3.39 4.15 -19.27
N VAL A 154 2.59 3.89 -18.23
CA VAL A 154 1.31 3.17 -18.27
C VAL A 154 0.17 4.07 -17.80
N ALA A 155 -1.08 3.59 -17.79
CA ALA A 155 -2.25 4.42 -17.48
C ALA A 155 -2.23 5.00 -16.05
N VAL A 156 -1.56 4.32 -15.12
CA VAL A 156 -1.46 4.69 -13.69
C VAL A 156 -0.19 5.48 -13.32
N THR A 157 0.66 5.81 -14.30
CA THR A 157 1.94 6.48 -14.03
C THR A 157 1.79 7.83 -13.32
N GLU A 158 0.75 8.62 -13.60
CA GLU A 158 0.54 9.91 -12.95
C GLU A 158 0.12 9.77 -11.48
N ASP A 159 -0.66 8.74 -11.15
CA ASP A 159 -1.00 8.40 -9.76
C ASP A 159 0.26 8.01 -8.97
N LEU A 160 1.11 7.18 -9.59
CA LEU A 160 2.38 6.76 -8.99
C LEU A 160 3.32 7.95 -8.78
N LYS A 161 3.45 8.84 -9.76
CA LYS A 161 4.23 10.09 -9.62
C LYS A 161 3.71 10.95 -8.47
N TYR A 162 2.39 11.07 -8.32
CA TYR A 162 1.79 11.82 -7.22
C TYR A 162 2.16 11.21 -5.86
N LEU A 163 2.06 9.89 -5.71
CA LEU A 163 2.41 9.20 -4.46
C LEU A 163 3.90 9.34 -4.13
N ILE A 164 4.78 9.19 -5.12
CA ILE A 164 6.22 9.42 -4.96
C ILE A 164 6.52 10.87 -4.59
N LYS A 165 5.84 11.85 -5.21
CA LYS A 165 5.98 13.27 -4.86
C LYS A 165 5.58 13.52 -3.41
N TYR A 166 4.49 12.90 -2.94
CA TYR A 166 4.03 13.02 -1.56
C TYR A 166 5.03 12.41 -0.57
N SER A 167 5.59 11.23 -0.86
CA SER A 167 6.68 10.64 -0.05
C SER A 167 7.89 11.58 0.03
N ARG A 168 8.33 12.13 -1.11
CA ARG A 168 9.47 13.06 -1.16
C ARG A 168 9.22 14.34 -0.37
N GLN A 169 8.01 14.89 -0.44
CA GLN A 169 7.65 16.10 0.31
C GLN A 169 7.69 15.89 1.82
N ASN A 170 7.46 14.65 2.29
CA ASN A 170 7.55 14.28 3.70
C ASN A 170 8.92 13.68 4.08
N SER A 171 9.92 13.76 3.19
CA SER A 171 11.27 13.21 3.39
C SER A 171 11.29 11.73 3.77
N ILE A 172 10.34 10.94 3.25
CA ILE A 172 10.30 9.50 3.50
C ILE A 172 11.42 8.82 2.73
N HIS A 173 12.26 8.08 3.46
CA HIS A 173 13.41 7.38 2.90
C HIS A 173 13.29 5.86 3.00
N VAL A 174 13.01 5.32 4.19
CA VAL A 174 12.94 3.87 4.43
C VAL A 174 11.50 3.39 4.51
N SER A 175 11.29 2.11 4.18
CA SER A 175 10.01 1.43 4.32
C SER A 175 10.12 0.30 5.35
N PRO A 176 9.18 0.14 6.28
CA PRO A 176 8.03 1.03 6.49
C PRO A 176 8.45 2.35 7.16
N THR A 177 7.73 3.43 6.86
CA THR A 177 7.70 4.64 7.69
C THR A 177 6.26 4.93 8.05
N VAL A 178 5.99 5.35 9.28
CA VAL A 178 4.63 5.69 9.74
C VAL A 178 4.58 7.15 10.16
N LEU A 179 3.56 7.86 9.70
CA LEU A 179 3.25 9.21 10.15
C LEU A 179 2.00 9.18 11.04
N TRP A 180 2.05 9.91 12.15
CA TRP A 180 0.90 10.24 12.98
C TRP A 180 0.52 11.70 12.75
N ASN A 181 -0.68 11.93 12.23
CA ASN A 181 -1.21 13.27 11.92
C ASN A 181 -0.23 14.15 11.11
N GLY A 182 0.52 13.52 10.19
CA GLY A 182 1.46 14.22 9.31
C GLY A 182 2.89 14.34 9.85
N LEU A 183 3.17 13.90 11.08
CA LEU A 183 4.53 13.87 11.63
C LEU A 183 5.06 12.45 11.69
N VAL A 184 6.33 12.26 11.35
CA VAL A 184 6.98 10.94 11.41
C VAL A 184 6.96 10.42 12.86
N ALA A 185 6.39 9.23 13.06
CA ALA A 185 6.36 8.53 14.34
C ALA A 185 7.53 7.53 14.40
N ASN A 186 8.73 8.04 14.72
CA ASN A 186 9.98 7.27 14.71
C ASN A 186 9.98 6.10 15.70
N GLU A 187 9.12 6.14 16.71
CA GLU A 187 8.95 5.05 17.67
C GLU A 187 8.33 3.79 17.05
N VAL A 188 7.56 3.94 15.96
CA VAL A 188 6.82 2.84 15.33
C VAL A 188 7.79 1.87 14.65
N SER A 189 7.73 0.60 15.05
CA SER A 189 8.48 -0.48 14.40
C SER A 189 7.56 -1.40 13.60
N SER A 190 8.08 -1.97 12.51
CA SER A 190 7.42 -3.07 11.79
C SER A 190 7.14 -4.29 12.65
N SER A 191 7.79 -4.39 13.81
CA SER A 191 7.65 -5.50 14.76
C SER A 191 6.63 -5.26 15.87
N TRP A 192 6.00 -4.07 15.92
CA TRP A 192 5.00 -3.77 16.93
C TRP A 192 3.82 -4.74 16.89
N GLY A 193 3.48 -5.26 18.06
CA GLY A 193 2.30 -6.08 18.30
C GLY A 193 1.20 -5.28 18.99
N GLU A 194 0.24 -5.99 19.56
CA GLU A 194 -0.95 -5.40 20.16
C GLU A 194 -0.62 -4.45 21.31
N LYS A 195 0.35 -4.81 22.16
CA LYS A 195 0.73 -3.98 23.31
C LYS A 195 1.26 -2.63 22.86
N GLU A 196 2.26 -2.61 21.97
CA GLU A 196 2.89 -1.36 21.53
C GLU A 196 1.89 -0.45 20.81
N TRP A 197 1.03 -1.01 19.96
CA TRP A 197 -0.02 -0.24 19.29
C TRP A 197 -1.07 0.29 20.27
N THR A 198 -1.44 -0.50 21.27
CA THR A 198 -2.39 -0.06 22.31
C THR A 198 -1.81 1.11 23.09
N ASP A 199 -0.60 0.97 23.62
CA ASP A 199 0.08 2.00 24.40
C ASP A 199 0.23 3.30 23.58
N PHE A 200 0.64 3.18 22.31
CA PHE A 200 0.78 4.32 21.40
C PHE A 200 -0.55 5.05 21.18
N LEU A 201 -1.63 4.31 20.89
CA LEU A 201 -2.94 4.93 20.63
C LEU A 201 -3.58 5.48 21.90
N GLU A 202 -3.37 4.85 23.06
CA GLU A 202 -3.80 5.41 24.34
C GLU A 202 -3.15 6.76 24.61
N GLN A 203 -1.85 6.90 24.34
CA GLN A 203 -1.15 8.16 24.54
C GLN A 203 -1.55 9.24 23.53
N LYS A 204 -1.82 8.86 22.28
CA LYS A 204 -1.94 9.82 21.16
C LYS A 204 -3.37 10.12 20.72
N ALA A 205 -4.31 9.21 20.98
CA ALA A 205 -5.71 9.30 20.52
C ALA A 205 -6.73 9.38 21.67
N ALA A 206 -6.28 9.43 22.92
CA ALA A 206 -7.13 9.71 24.07
C ALA A 206 -7.33 11.22 24.23
N VAL A 207 -8.14 11.80 23.35
CA VAL A 207 -8.81 13.10 23.56
C VAL A 207 -10.28 12.93 23.16
#